data_AF-A0AAD9GS15-F1
#
_entry.id   AF-A0AAD9GS15-F1
#
_cell.length_a   1.000
_cell.length_b   1.000
_cell.length_c   1.000
_cell.angle_alpha   90.00
_cell.angle_beta   90.00
_cell.angle_gamma   90.00
#
_symmetry.space_group_name_H-M   'P 1'
#
loop_
_entity.id
_entity.type
_entity.pdbx_description
1 polymer ?
#
loop_
_entity_poly.entity_id
_entity_poly.type
_entity_poly.pdbx_seq_one_letter_code
_entity_poly.pdbx_strand_id
1 'polypeptide(L)'
;MILGMNITDSTCDFGLALTSMGCERTLASYDQSRYLTLQIVYLAVGVLTEIASAIMYWRAVKHDGSPVQQYSFMLCSYASLTMIVRGADPTSYGHIIPRPIGAFLTDSCTAALYSV
;
A
#
# COMPACT_ATOMS: atom_id res chain seq x y z
N MET A 1 -3.02 31.75 5.23
CA MET A 1 -3.46 32.03 6.61
C MET A 1 -4.20 30.79 7.10
N ILE A 2 -3.50 29.87 7.77
CA ILE A 2 -4.08 28.65 8.31
C ILE A 2 -4.41 28.96 9.77
N LEU A 3 -5.70 29.14 10.06
CA LEU A 3 -6.22 29.29 11.42
C LEU A 3 -5.82 28.05 12.24
N GLY A 4 -5.28 28.30 13.43
CA GLY A 4 -4.73 27.29 14.32
C GLY A 4 -5.69 26.14 14.58
N MET A 5 -5.28 24.93 14.20
CA MET A 5 -5.93 23.70 14.61
C MET A 5 -4.93 22.91 15.45
N ASN A 6 -5.28 22.73 16.72
CA ASN A 6 -4.55 21.93 17.68
C ASN A 6 -4.92 20.46 17.43
N ILE A 7 -4.15 19.75 16.59
CA ILE A 7 -4.30 18.30 16.45
C ILE A 7 -3.85 17.72 17.79
N THR A 8 -4.79 17.25 18.60
CA THR A 8 -4.47 16.54 19.84
C THR A 8 -3.78 15.23 19.50
N ASP A 9 -2.70 14.89 20.21
CA ASP A 9 -1.84 13.73 19.94
C ASP A 9 -2.55 12.36 20.04
N SER A 10 -3.82 12.34 20.46
CA SER A 10 -4.69 11.16 20.40
C SER A 10 -5.39 11.10 19.03
N THR A 11 -4.81 10.39 18.08
CA THR A 11 -5.48 10.06 16.82
C THR A 11 -6.73 9.22 17.09
N CYS A 12 -7.83 9.49 16.38
CA CYS A 12 -8.99 8.61 16.40
C CYS A 12 -8.65 7.25 15.76
N ASP A 13 -9.50 6.27 16.02
CA ASP A 13 -9.39 4.97 15.39
C ASP A 13 -9.39 5.07 13.86
N PHE A 14 -8.55 4.25 13.25
CA PHE A 14 -8.58 3.88 11.83
C PHE A 14 -8.64 5.04 10.83
N GLY A 15 -7.59 5.85 10.72
CA GLY A 15 -7.45 6.79 9.59
C GLY A 15 -8.22 8.10 9.73
N LEU A 16 -8.87 8.30 10.88
CA LEU A 16 -9.58 9.52 11.24
C LEU A 16 -8.70 10.38 12.16
N ALA A 17 -8.81 11.69 12.02
CA ALA A 17 -8.16 12.65 12.90
C ALA A 17 -9.15 13.11 13.97
N LEU A 18 -8.64 13.29 15.19
CA LEU A 18 -9.43 13.90 16.26
C LEU A 18 -9.49 15.41 16.06
N THR A 19 -10.70 15.96 16.00
CA THR A 19 -10.95 17.40 15.93
C THR A 19 -11.81 17.86 17.09
N SER A 20 -12.02 19.18 17.22
CA SER A 20 -13.01 19.74 18.13
C SER A 20 -14.45 19.27 17.84
N MET A 21 -14.71 18.74 16.64
CA MET A 21 -16.00 18.12 16.27
C MET A 21 -16.00 16.58 16.42
N GLY A 22 -14.91 15.99 16.94
CA GLY A 22 -14.73 14.54 17.05
C GLY A 22 -14.01 13.92 15.84
N CYS A 23 -14.27 12.63 15.61
CA CYS A 23 -13.58 11.77 14.63
C CYS A 23 -14.26 11.77 13.24
N GLU A 24 -14.56 12.94 12.68
CA GLU A 24 -15.32 13.02 11.42
C GLU A 24 -14.44 13.22 10.18
N ARG A 25 -13.21 13.71 10.37
CA ARG A 25 -12.30 14.04 9.27
C ARG A 25 -11.24 12.98 9.09
N THR A 26 -10.98 12.58 7.85
CA THR A 26 -9.92 11.63 7.50
C THR A 26 -8.54 12.28 7.57
N LEU A 27 -7.49 11.52 7.88
CA LEU A 27 -6.10 12.01 7.87
C LEU A 27 -5.70 12.52 6.47
N ALA A 28 -6.23 11.91 5.41
CA ALA A 28 -6.04 12.35 4.04
C ALA A 28 -6.58 13.77 3.77
N SER A 29 -7.63 14.20 4.47
CA SER A 29 -8.24 15.53 4.27
C SER A 29 -7.37 16.70 4.78
N TYR A 30 -6.36 16.42 5.62
CA TYR A 30 -5.46 17.46 6.14
C TYR A 30 -4.34 17.82 5.17
N ASP A 31 -3.82 16.84 4.44
CA ASP A 31 -2.83 17.06 3.39
C ASP A 31 -3.13 16.15 2.20
N GLN A 32 -4.11 16.58 1.41
CA GLN A 32 -4.55 15.86 0.22
C GLN A 32 -3.44 15.76 -0.83
N SER A 33 -2.52 16.72 -0.87
CA SER A 33 -1.40 16.72 -1.83
C SER A 33 -0.43 15.58 -1.55
N ARG A 34 -0.05 15.36 -0.28
CA ARG A 34 0.78 14.22 0.13
C ARG A 34 0.06 12.90 -0.03
N TYR A 35 -1.22 12.86 0.31
CA TYR A 35 -2.04 11.66 0.13
C TYR A 35 -2.09 11.22 -1.34
N LEU A 36 -2.40 12.13 -2.27
CA LEU A 36 -2.38 11.87 -3.71
C LEU A 36 -0.99 11.45 -4.21
N THR A 37 0.06 12.09 -3.70
CA THR A 37 1.44 11.71 -4.04
C THR A 37 1.74 10.27 -3.63
N LEU A 38 1.33 9.86 -2.42
CA LEU A 38 1.49 8.48 -1.95
C LEU A 38 0.70 7.49 -2.80
N GLN A 39 -0.55 7.81 -3.16
CA GLN A 39 -1.35 6.96 -4.04
C GLN A 39 -0.63 6.71 -5.38
N ILE A 40 -0.13 7.78 -6.00
CA ILE A 40 0.61 7.71 -7.27
C ILE A 40 1.88 6.88 -7.11
N VAL A 41 2.66 7.09 -6.05
CA VAL A 41 3.91 6.34 -5.81
C VAL A 41 3.63 4.86 -5.62
N TYR A 42 2.66 4.49 -4.79
CA TYR A 42 2.29 3.08 -4.59
C TYR A 42 1.84 2.41 -5.88
N LEU A 43 0.99 3.09 -6.67
CA LEU A 43 0.49 2.57 -7.93
C LEU A 43 1.60 2.46 -8.98
N ALA A 44 2.43 3.49 -9.14
CA ALA A 44 3.53 3.49 -10.11
C ALA A 44 4.56 2.40 -9.78
N VAL A 45 5.02 2.33 -8.54
CA VAL A 45 5.98 1.30 -8.11
C VAL A 45 5.37 -0.08 -8.26
N GLY A 46 4.15 -0.28 -7.75
CA GLY A 46 3.43 -1.55 -7.83
C GLY A 46 3.29 -2.06 -9.27
N VAL A 47 2.79 -1.22 -10.19
CA VAL A 47 2.61 -1.60 -11.60
C VAL A 47 3.94 -1.91 -12.29
N LEU A 48 4.98 -1.09 -12.07
CA LEU A 48 6.29 -1.34 -12.67
C LEU A 48 6.88 -2.68 -12.19
N THR A 49 6.78 -2.95 -10.89
CA THR A 49 7.27 -4.22 -10.31
C THR A 49 6.44 -5.42 -10.73
N GLU A 50 5.13 -5.25 -10.92
CA GLU A 50 4.24 -6.31 -11.41
C GLU A 50 4.62 -6.71 -12.84
N ILE A 51 4.76 -5.73 -13.73
CA ILE A 51 5.16 -5.96 -15.12
C ILE A 51 6.51 -6.66 -15.17
N ALA A 52 7.49 -6.18 -14.40
CA ALA A 52 8.81 -6.81 -14.35
C ALA A 52 8.74 -8.27 -13.86
N SER A 53 7.98 -8.53 -12.79
CA SER A 53 7.82 -9.88 -12.22
C SER A 53 7.11 -10.82 -13.19
N ALA A 54 6.05 -10.35 -13.86
CA ALA A 54 5.31 -11.13 -14.86
C ALA A 54 6.19 -11.50 -16.08
N ILE A 55 7.01 -10.55 -16.58
CA ILE A 55 7.95 -10.82 -17.68
C ILE A 55 8.99 -11.87 -17.26
N MET A 56 9.53 -11.74 -16.05
CA MET A 56 10.55 -12.66 -15.54
C MET A 56 9.97 -14.05 -15.28
N TYR A 57 8.76 -14.13 -14.73
CA TYR A 57 8.02 -15.38 -14.58
C TYR A 57 7.78 -16.05 -15.94
N TRP A 58 7.28 -15.31 -16.92
CA TRP A 58 7.04 -15.83 -18.26
C TRP A 58 8.34 -16.36 -18.91
N ARG A 59 9.45 -15.64 -18.76
CA ARG A 59 10.76 -16.10 -19.21
C ARG A 59 11.21 -17.37 -18.50
N ALA A 60 11.03 -17.46 -17.18
CA ALA A 60 11.37 -18.64 -16.41
C ALA A 60 10.59 -19.87 -16.88
N VAL A 61 9.28 -19.73 -17.13
CA VAL A 61 8.46 -20.83 -17.66
C VAL A 61 8.89 -21.21 -19.09
N LYS A 62 9.14 -20.22 -19.96
CA LYS A 62 9.50 -20.47 -21.36
C LYS A 62 10.86 -21.15 -21.54
N HIS A 63 11.79 -20.92 -20.63
CA HIS A 63 13.16 -21.42 -20.71
C HIS A 63 13.46 -22.54 -19.70
N ASP A 64 12.42 -23.27 -19.24
CA ASP A 64 12.54 -24.37 -18.28
C ASP A 64 13.34 -24.00 -17.02
N GLY A 65 13.11 -22.79 -16.52
CA GLY A 65 13.72 -22.28 -15.29
C GLY A 65 13.31 -23.11 -14.08
N SER A 66 14.16 -23.09 -13.04
CA SER A 66 13.95 -23.92 -11.85
C SER A 66 12.63 -23.57 -11.14
N PRO A 67 11.98 -24.54 -10.47
CA PRO A 67 10.76 -24.28 -9.71
C PRO A 67 10.93 -23.15 -8.69
N VAL A 68 12.10 -23.09 -8.03
CA VAL A 68 12.42 -22.03 -7.07
C VAL A 68 12.39 -20.65 -7.74
N GLN A 69 13.00 -20.51 -8.92
CA GLN A 69 12.99 -19.25 -9.67
C GLN A 69 11.56 -18.83 -10.06
N GLN A 70 10.72 -19.78 -10.46
CA GLN A 70 9.32 -19.51 -10.78
C GLN A 70 8.53 -19.02 -9.54
N TYR A 71 8.70 -19.69 -8.40
CA TYR A 71 8.07 -19.27 -7.14
C TYR A 71 8.54 -17.90 -6.67
N SER A 72 9.82 -17.58 -6.78
CA SER A 72 10.35 -16.25 -6.44
C SER A 72 9.65 -15.16 -7.24
N PHE A 73 9.47 -15.33 -8.56
CA PHE A 73 8.77 -14.34 -9.37
C PHE A 73 7.26 -14.26 -9.09
N MET A 74 6.62 -15.38 -8.73
CA MET A 74 5.23 -15.36 -8.25
C MET A 74 5.09 -14.59 -6.94
N LEU A 75 6.01 -14.77 -5.99
CA LEU A 75 6.00 -14.05 -4.71
C LEU A 75 6.26 -12.56 -4.92
N CYS A 76 7.17 -12.19 -5.82
CA CYS A 76 7.38 -10.80 -6.23
C CYS A 76 6.11 -10.18 -6.84
N SER A 77 5.42 -10.92 -7.73
CA SER A 77 4.13 -10.50 -8.30
C SER A 77 3.06 -10.33 -7.21
N TYR A 78 2.96 -11.26 -6.26
CA TYR A 78 2.05 -11.11 -5.13
C TYR A 78 2.37 -9.85 -4.31
N ALA A 79 3.64 -9.61 -3.98
CA ALA A 79 4.07 -8.42 -3.26
C ALA A 79 3.71 -7.12 -4.01
N SER A 80 3.90 -7.06 -5.34
CA SER A 80 3.51 -5.90 -6.15
C SER A 80 2.00 -5.68 -6.19
N LEU A 81 1.20 -6.76 -6.29
CA LEU A 81 -0.26 -6.65 -6.23
C LEU A 81 -0.74 -6.04 -4.90
N THR A 82 -0.17 -6.45 -3.76
CA THR A 82 -0.53 -5.86 -2.47
C THR A 82 -0.24 -4.34 -2.43
N MET A 83 0.85 -3.89 -3.06
CA MET A 83 1.19 -2.47 -3.15
C MET A 83 0.19 -1.70 -4.02
N ILE A 84 -0.25 -2.27 -5.14
CA ILE A 84 -1.28 -1.67 -6.00
C ILE A 84 -2.59 -1.49 -5.22
N VAL A 85 -3.04 -2.52 -4.51
CA VAL A 85 -4.27 -2.46 -3.70
C VAL A 85 -4.15 -1.41 -2.60
N ARG A 86 -3.02 -1.39 -1.88
CA ARG A 86 -2.73 -0.38 -0.85
C ARG A 86 -2.57 1.03 -1.43
N GLY A 87 -2.28 1.16 -2.73
CA GLY A 87 -2.23 2.43 -3.43
C GLY A 87 -3.58 3.13 -3.57
N ALA A 88 -4.70 2.40 -3.50
CA ALA A 88 -6.03 3.01 -3.47
C ALA A 88 -6.27 3.81 -2.18
N ASP A 89 -5.74 3.33 -1.05
CA ASP A 89 -5.80 4.03 0.24
C ASP A 89 -4.53 3.78 1.06
N PRO A 90 -3.45 4.52 0.77
CA PRO A 90 -2.17 4.36 1.43
C PRO A 90 -2.34 4.52 2.93
N THR A 91 -1.93 3.48 3.68
CA THR A 91 -1.98 3.44 5.15
C THR A 91 -3.38 3.63 5.76
N SER A 92 -4.43 3.46 4.94
CA SER A 92 -5.83 3.68 5.30
C SER A 92 -6.14 5.11 5.75
N TYR A 93 -5.43 6.12 5.23
CA TYR A 93 -5.65 7.52 5.60
C TYR A 93 -6.91 8.13 4.98
N GLY A 94 -7.41 7.56 3.89
CA GLY A 94 -8.68 7.92 3.26
C GLY A 94 -9.89 7.20 3.86
N HIS A 95 -9.67 6.26 4.79
CA HIS A 95 -10.72 5.43 5.42
C HIS A 95 -11.56 4.63 4.40
N ILE A 96 -10.95 4.25 3.27
CA ILE A 96 -11.56 3.42 2.22
C ILE A 96 -11.24 1.95 2.50
N ILE A 97 -9.97 1.63 2.81
CA ILE A 97 -9.53 0.28 3.14
C ILE A 97 -9.46 0.14 4.66
N PRO A 98 -10.21 -0.79 5.29
CA PRO A 98 -10.10 -1.08 6.72
C PRO A 98 -8.67 -1.39 7.12
N ARG A 99 -8.16 -0.78 8.20
CA ARG A 99 -6.78 -1.00 8.66
C ARG A 99 -6.38 -2.45 8.90
N PRO A 100 -7.24 -3.36 9.41
CA PRO A 100 -6.86 -4.77 9.52
C PRO A 100 -6.52 -5.39 8.16
N ILE A 101 -7.23 -5.00 7.10
CA ILE A 101 -6.94 -5.44 5.73
C ILE A 101 -5.64 -4.79 5.24
N GLY A 102 -5.46 -3.48 5.47
CA GLY A 102 -4.22 -2.79 5.14
C GLY A 102 -2.98 -3.36 5.84
N ALA A 103 -3.12 -3.75 7.11
CA ALA A 103 -2.08 -4.40 7.91
C ALA A 103 -1.78 -5.80 7.37
N PHE A 104 -2.82 -6.62 7.13
CA PHE A 104 -2.67 -7.93 6.53
C PHE A 104 -1.93 -7.87 5.18
N LEU A 105 -2.29 -6.94 4.30
CA LEU A 105 -1.62 -6.74 3.01
C LEU A 105 -0.17 -6.28 3.18
N THR A 106 0.15 -5.53 4.24
CA THR A 106 1.53 -5.09 4.52
C THR A 106 2.37 -6.25 5.05
N ASP A 107 1.82 -7.04 5.97
CA ASP A 107 2.49 -8.19 6.56
C ASP A 107 2.69 -9.29 5.52
N SER A 108 1.68 -9.55 4.67
CA SER A 108 1.78 -10.55 3.60
C SER A 108 2.78 -10.13 2.53
N CYS A 109 2.85 -8.84 2.17
CA CYS A 109 3.89 -8.28 1.30
C CYS A 109 5.28 -8.54 1.87
N THR A 110 5.46 -8.23 3.16
CA THR A 110 6.71 -8.40 3.88
C THR A 110 7.12 -9.88 3.92
N ALA A 111 6.17 -10.76 4.25
CA ALA A 111 6.40 -12.21 4.25
C ALA A 111 6.79 -12.73 2.86
N ALA A 112 6.15 -12.25 1.79
CA ALA A 112 6.49 -12.63 0.43
C ALA A 112 7.91 -12.20 0.03
N LEU A 113 8.29 -10.96 0.38
CA LEU A 113 9.64 -10.43 0.09
C LEU A 113 10.74 -11.20 0.83
N TYR A 114 10.51 -11.61 2.08
CA TYR A 114 11.48 -12.41 2.84
C TYR A 114 11.47 -13.91 2.51
N SER A 115 10.53 -14.37 1.69
CA SER A 115 10.46 -15.77 1.23
C SER A 115 11.19 -16.01 -0.09
N VAL A 116 11.63 -14.95 -0.75
CA VAL A 116 12.46 -14.97 -1.96
C VAL A 116 13.93 -15.12 -1.56
#